data_AF-A0A7C9FNA8-F1
#
_entry.id   AF-A0A7C9FNA8-F1
#
_cell.length_a   1.000
_cell.length_b   1.000
_cell.length_c   1.000
_cell.angle_alpha   90.00
_cell.angle_beta   90.00
_cell.angle_gamma   90.00
#
_symmetry.space_group_name_H-M   'P 1'
#
loop_
_entity.id
_entity.type
_entity.pdbx_description
1 polymer ?
#
loop_
_entity_poly.entity_id
_entity_poly.type
_entity_poly.pdbx_seq_one_letter_code
_entity_poly.pdbx_strand_id
1 'polypeptide(L)'
;MYGDGVSDDTERTAFRKAEKKYKLYYDQSSKKKKRPKPVDLSEVVDFKSILDLFRRTGEIPDGVHVKGGENFDSPVFGIDNHPGFYFIPGALSVEEQCQWVRESLISFPQPPNRTNHNAFYGPIRDLFAAAQEGKVLVEAEDSYEELECLGRGHAQQWKFCDDNPISSKGNSGKSILASVLLRKLRWSTLGLQFDWSKRNYDVSLPHNKIPEELCLLAKKLAEPAMPAGEVFRPEAAIVNYFALGDTLGGHLDDMEVDWSKPIVSMSLGCKAIFLLGGKSRDDDPLAMFLRSGDAVLMSGEARECFHGVP
;
A
#
# COMPACT_ATOMS: atom_id res chain seq x y z
N MET A 1 4.62 -7.48 -45.14
CA MET A 1 3.40 -8.00 -44.49
C MET A 1 3.84 -8.76 -43.25
N TYR A 2 3.74 -8.13 -42.07
CA TYR A 2 4.03 -8.80 -40.80
C TYR A 2 3.00 -8.34 -39.79
N GLY A 3 2.12 -9.28 -39.43
CA GLY A 3 1.33 -9.35 -38.20
C GLY A 3 0.42 -8.18 -37.90
N ASP A 4 -0.85 -8.27 -38.31
CA ASP A 4 -1.94 -7.54 -37.68
C ASP A 4 -1.90 -7.77 -36.16
N GLY A 5 -1.78 -6.67 -35.41
CA GLY A 5 -1.70 -6.63 -33.96
C GLY A 5 -3.04 -6.88 -33.27
N VAL A 6 -3.68 -8.02 -33.55
CA VAL A 6 -4.80 -8.53 -32.75
C VAL A 6 -4.20 -9.34 -31.59
N SER A 7 -3.72 -8.66 -30.56
CA SER A 7 -3.16 -9.35 -29.38
C SER A 7 -4.29 -9.78 -28.43
N ASP A 8 -4.50 -11.08 -28.28
CA ASP A 8 -4.52 -11.76 -26.96
C ASP A 8 -5.53 -11.28 -25.89
N ASP A 9 -6.59 -10.55 -26.26
CA ASP A 9 -7.60 -10.06 -25.29
C ASP A 9 -8.66 -11.12 -24.93
N THR A 10 -8.78 -12.19 -25.71
CA THR A 10 -9.77 -13.26 -25.50
C THR A 10 -9.39 -14.22 -24.37
N GLU A 11 -8.11 -14.37 -24.03
CA GLU A 11 -7.64 -15.29 -22.98
C GLU A 11 -7.49 -14.63 -21.59
N ARG A 12 -7.82 -13.33 -21.47
CA ARG A 12 -7.65 -12.59 -20.21
C ARG A 12 -8.89 -12.68 -19.35
N THR A 13 -8.69 -12.99 -18.08
CA THR A 13 -9.72 -12.91 -17.04
C THR A 13 -10.30 -11.50 -16.98
N ALA A 14 -11.54 -11.36 -16.50
CA ALA A 14 -12.20 -10.06 -16.36
C ALA A 14 -11.37 -9.06 -15.53
N PHE A 15 -10.82 -9.53 -14.40
CA PHE A 15 -9.96 -8.71 -13.56
C PHE A 15 -8.74 -8.17 -14.33
N ARG A 16 -8.08 -9.03 -15.12
CA ARG A 16 -6.89 -8.62 -15.89
C ARG A 16 -7.23 -7.61 -17.00
N LYS A 17 -8.42 -7.71 -17.59
CA LYS A 17 -8.93 -6.72 -18.56
C LYS A 17 -9.14 -5.37 -17.89
N ALA A 18 -9.76 -5.34 -16.71
CA ALA A 18 -9.95 -4.10 -15.94
C ALA A 18 -8.62 -3.47 -15.51
N GLU A 19 -7.65 -4.27 -15.05
CA GLU A 19 -6.31 -3.75 -14.75
C GLU A 19 -5.68 -3.08 -15.97
N LYS A 20 -5.75 -3.73 -17.13
CA LYS A 20 -5.21 -3.14 -18.36
C LYS A 20 -5.97 -1.92 -18.84
N LYS A 21 -7.28 -1.82 -18.56
CA LYS A 21 -8.10 -0.65 -18.90
C LYS A 21 -7.65 0.58 -18.12
N TYR A 22 -7.44 0.43 -16.81
CA TYR A 22 -7.18 1.54 -15.89
C TYR A 22 -5.70 1.84 -15.66
N LYS A 23 -4.80 0.95 -16.10
CA LYS A 23 -3.37 1.16 -16.01
C LYS A 23 -2.90 2.43 -16.72
N LEU A 24 -1.95 3.12 -16.10
CA LEU A 24 -1.29 4.28 -16.68
C LEU A 24 -0.38 3.88 -17.85
N TYR A 25 -0.78 4.26 -19.07
CA TYR A 25 0.07 4.19 -20.27
C TYR A 25 0.54 5.58 -20.69
N TYR A 26 1.63 5.62 -21.44
CA TYR A 26 2.15 6.85 -22.04
C TYR A 26 2.10 6.74 -23.56
N ASP A 27 1.76 7.84 -24.23
CA ASP A 27 1.82 7.91 -25.68
C ASP A 27 3.27 7.76 -26.17
N GLN A 28 3.48 6.84 -27.11
CA GLN A 28 4.78 6.53 -27.71
C GLN A 28 5.13 7.48 -28.87
N SER A 29 4.19 8.33 -29.32
CA SER A 29 4.32 9.17 -30.51
C SER A 29 5.25 10.39 -30.36
N SER A 30 5.62 10.77 -29.13
CA SER A 30 6.31 12.03 -28.83
C SER A 30 7.72 11.82 -28.26
N LYS A 31 8.76 12.15 -29.05
CA LYS A 31 10.18 12.10 -28.63
C LYS A 31 10.58 13.11 -27.56
N LYS A 32 9.70 14.07 -27.18
CA LYS A 32 10.09 15.21 -26.32
C LYS A 32 9.38 15.28 -24.96
N LYS A 33 8.18 14.72 -24.77
CA LYS A 33 7.55 14.51 -23.44
C LYS A 33 6.53 13.36 -23.52
N LYS A 34 6.70 12.31 -22.72
CA LYS A 34 5.73 11.21 -22.58
C LYS A 34 4.47 11.77 -21.91
N ARG A 35 3.37 11.90 -22.66
CA ARG A 35 2.07 12.29 -22.09
C ARG A 35 1.29 11.03 -21.71
N PRO A 36 0.64 10.99 -20.54
CA PRO A 36 -0.30 9.93 -20.22
C PRO A 36 -1.35 9.77 -21.31
N LYS A 37 -1.63 8.52 -21.69
CA LYS A 37 -2.76 8.20 -22.57
C LYS A 37 -4.05 8.46 -21.79
N PRO A 38 -5.04 9.18 -22.36
CA PRO A 38 -6.34 9.33 -21.73
C PRO A 38 -6.99 7.96 -21.46
N VAL A 39 -7.58 7.81 -20.28
CA VAL A 39 -8.35 6.64 -19.87
C VAL A 39 -9.77 7.11 -19.61
N ASP A 40 -10.76 6.35 -20.08
CA ASP A 40 -12.16 6.61 -19.74
C ASP A 40 -12.43 6.18 -18.31
N LEU A 41 -12.89 7.13 -17.49
CA LEU A 41 -13.17 6.95 -16.07
C LEU A 41 -14.66 7.12 -15.75
N SER A 42 -15.53 7.18 -16.77
CA SER A 42 -16.97 7.39 -16.61
C SER A 42 -17.67 6.31 -15.76
N GLU A 43 -17.15 5.08 -15.79
CA GLU A 43 -17.64 3.93 -15.04
C GLU A 43 -17.01 3.80 -13.64
N VAL A 44 -16.05 4.65 -13.28
CA VAL A 44 -15.38 4.57 -11.97
C VAL A 44 -16.27 5.20 -10.91
N VAL A 45 -16.66 4.40 -9.92
CA VAL A 45 -17.52 4.85 -8.82
C VAL A 45 -16.82 5.94 -8.01
N ASP A 46 -17.53 7.03 -7.79
CA ASP A 46 -17.06 8.17 -7.00
C ASP A 46 -17.85 8.32 -5.70
N PHE A 47 -17.40 7.66 -4.65
CA PHE A 47 -18.04 7.75 -3.33
C PHE A 47 -18.03 9.16 -2.73
N LYS A 48 -17.13 10.06 -3.17
CA LYS A 48 -17.20 11.46 -2.77
C LYS A 48 -18.46 12.13 -3.36
N SER A 49 -18.74 11.88 -4.64
CA SER A 49 -19.96 12.39 -5.28
C SER A 49 -21.22 11.79 -4.67
N ILE A 50 -21.18 10.50 -4.30
CA ILE A 50 -22.28 9.83 -3.58
C ILE A 50 -22.52 10.49 -2.23
N LEU A 51 -21.46 10.73 -1.45
CA LEU A 51 -21.57 11.43 -0.17
C LEU A 51 -22.15 12.85 -0.33
N ASP A 52 -21.68 13.60 -1.33
CA ASP A 52 -22.17 14.95 -1.60
C ASP A 52 -23.65 14.96 -2.06
N LEU A 53 -24.11 13.93 -2.78
CA LEU A 53 -25.53 13.75 -3.13
C LEU A 53 -26.36 13.40 -1.89
N PHE A 54 -25.93 12.39 -1.13
CA PHE A 54 -26.60 11.94 0.09
C PHE A 54 -26.77 13.07 1.10
N ARG A 55 -25.73 13.88 1.33
CA ARG A 55 -25.81 15.05 2.24
C ARG A 55 -26.80 16.12 1.77
N ARG A 56 -27.01 16.27 0.46
CA ARG A 56 -27.89 17.32 -0.11
C ARG A 56 -29.36 16.89 -0.19
N THR A 57 -29.60 15.61 -0.47
CA THR A 57 -30.93 15.12 -0.88
C THR A 57 -31.40 13.90 -0.07
N GLY A 58 -30.51 13.21 0.62
CA GLY A 58 -30.78 11.91 1.23
C GLY A 58 -30.78 10.75 0.23
N GLU A 59 -30.61 11.01 -1.07
CA GLU A 59 -30.61 9.98 -2.11
C GLU A 59 -29.32 9.16 -2.12
N ILE A 60 -29.45 7.88 -2.45
CA ILE A 60 -28.35 6.93 -2.61
C ILE A 60 -28.53 6.25 -3.97
N PRO A 61 -27.47 6.08 -4.79
CA PRO A 61 -27.56 5.36 -6.04
C PRO A 61 -27.94 3.88 -5.86
N ASP A 62 -28.56 3.30 -6.90
CA ASP A 62 -28.88 1.87 -6.93
C ASP A 62 -27.62 1.01 -6.72
N GLY A 63 -27.75 -0.05 -5.91
CA GLY A 63 -26.65 -0.97 -5.59
C GLY A 63 -25.72 -0.48 -4.47
N VAL A 64 -25.99 0.69 -3.89
CA VAL A 64 -25.27 1.24 -2.73
C VAL A 64 -26.25 1.40 -1.58
N HIS A 65 -25.80 1.10 -0.36
CA HIS A 65 -26.56 1.36 0.86
C HIS A 65 -25.71 2.11 1.89
N VAL A 66 -26.37 2.82 2.80
CA VAL A 66 -25.71 3.47 3.94
C VAL A 66 -25.83 2.57 5.15
N LYS A 67 -24.69 2.30 5.80
CA LYS A 67 -24.61 1.64 7.10
C LYS A 67 -24.45 2.70 8.18
N GLY A 68 -25.34 2.68 9.19
CA GLY A 68 -25.17 3.49 10.39
C GLY A 68 -24.03 2.95 11.24
N GLY A 69 -23.15 3.84 11.71
CA GLY A 69 -22.20 3.57 12.78
C GLY A 69 -22.50 4.47 13.96
N GLU A 70 -22.58 3.92 15.17
CA GLU A 70 -22.92 4.69 16.37
C GLU A 70 -21.85 5.75 16.69
N ASN A 71 -20.59 5.50 16.30
CA ASN A 71 -19.45 6.40 16.54
C ASN A 71 -18.89 7.07 15.26
N PHE A 72 -19.67 7.14 14.18
CA PHE A 72 -19.25 7.74 12.91
C PHE A 72 -20.05 8.98 12.54
N ASP A 73 -19.37 10.13 12.52
CA ASP A 73 -19.95 11.39 12.02
C ASP A 73 -20.13 11.40 10.49
N SER A 74 -19.45 10.48 9.78
CA SER A 74 -19.53 10.35 8.32
C SER A 74 -20.25 9.08 7.90
N PRO A 75 -21.13 9.14 6.87
CA PRO A 75 -21.79 7.97 6.32
C PRO A 75 -20.80 6.89 5.86
N VAL A 76 -21.12 5.64 6.17
CA VAL A 76 -20.41 4.45 5.69
C VAL A 76 -21.23 3.84 4.56
N PHE A 77 -20.63 3.65 3.40
CA PHE A 77 -21.33 3.11 2.23
C PHE A 77 -20.95 1.65 2.00
N GLY A 78 -21.95 0.78 1.86
CA GLY A 78 -21.76 -0.60 1.40
C GLY A 78 -22.23 -0.77 -0.04
N ILE A 79 -21.84 -1.89 -0.66
CA ILE A 79 -22.21 -2.25 -2.03
C ILE A 79 -23.01 -3.54 -1.97
N ASP A 80 -24.22 -3.54 -2.52
CA ASP A 80 -25.18 -4.64 -2.35
C ASP A 80 -24.65 -5.97 -2.89
N ASN A 81 -23.94 -5.92 -4.02
CA ASN A 81 -23.34 -7.11 -4.65
C ASN A 81 -22.01 -7.55 -4.02
N HIS A 82 -21.50 -6.83 -3.00
CA HIS A 82 -20.28 -7.20 -2.27
C HIS A 82 -20.51 -7.09 -0.75
N PRO A 83 -21.29 -8.02 -0.16
CA PRO A 83 -21.54 -8.02 1.28
C PRO A 83 -20.24 -8.01 2.10
N GLY A 84 -20.18 -7.13 3.11
CA GLY A 84 -19.00 -6.96 3.96
C GLY A 84 -17.93 -6.03 3.38
N PHE A 85 -18.12 -5.50 2.17
CA PHE A 85 -17.34 -4.37 1.68
C PHE A 85 -17.95 -3.06 2.17
N TYR A 86 -17.12 -2.18 2.73
CA TYR A 86 -17.54 -0.84 3.13
C TYR A 86 -16.53 0.22 2.70
N PHE A 87 -17.04 1.40 2.37
CA PHE A 87 -16.27 2.57 1.96
C PHE A 87 -16.63 3.77 2.83
N ILE A 88 -15.63 4.47 3.34
CA ILE A 88 -15.79 5.65 4.19
C ILE A 88 -15.05 6.83 3.53
N PRO A 89 -15.76 7.72 2.81
CA PRO A 89 -15.12 8.84 2.11
C PRO A 89 -14.65 9.91 3.11
N GLY A 90 -13.40 10.32 3.01
CA GLY A 90 -12.81 11.29 3.94
C GLY A 90 -12.87 10.84 5.41
N ALA A 91 -12.65 9.55 5.65
CA ALA A 91 -12.60 8.94 6.98
C ALA A 91 -11.57 9.59 7.93
N LEU A 92 -10.48 10.15 7.37
CA LEU A 92 -9.43 10.82 8.13
C LEU A 92 -9.50 12.34 7.93
N SER A 93 -9.40 13.08 9.03
CA SER A 93 -9.15 14.53 9.04
C SER A 93 -7.83 14.90 8.34
N VAL A 94 -7.67 16.16 7.96
CA VAL A 94 -6.43 16.63 7.32
C VAL A 94 -5.24 16.49 8.27
N GLU A 95 -5.47 16.69 9.56
CA GLU A 95 -4.49 16.54 10.63
C GLU A 95 -4.01 15.09 10.75
N GLU A 96 -4.94 14.13 10.81
CA GLU A 96 -4.62 12.69 10.80
C GLU A 96 -3.90 12.29 9.52
N GLN A 97 -4.34 12.79 8.36
CA GLN A 97 -3.66 12.53 7.09
C GLN A 97 -2.20 13.02 7.13
N CYS A 98 -1.96 14.25 7.60
CA CYS A 98 -0.62 14.81 7.72
C CYS A 98 0.25 14.02 8.70
N GLN A 99 -0.33 13.60 9.82
CA GLN A 99 0.34 12.78 10.82
C GLN A 99 0.77 11.44 10.21
N TRP A 100 -0.16 10.69 9.61
CA TRP A 100 0.15 9.36 9.10
C TRP A 100 1.06 9.38 7.87
N VAL A 101 0.98 10.40 7.02
CA VAL A 101 1.98 10.61 5.96
C VAL A 101 3.37 10.79 6.57
N ARG A 102 3.52 11.63 7.61
CA ARG A 102 4.80 11.84 8.29
C ARG A 102 5.33 10.53 8.91
N GLU A 103 4.51 9.87 9.73
CA GLU A 103 4.90 8.64 10.42
C GLU A 103 5.26 7.52 9.42
N SER A 104 4.54 7.44 8.30
CA SER A 104 4.84 6.47 7.24
C SER A 104 6.22 6.64 6.62
N LEU A 105 6.79 7.84 6.63
CA LEU A 105 8.10 8.10 6.02
C LEU A 105 9.23 8.09 7.05
N ILE A 106 8.93 8.45 8.31
CA ILE A 106 9.96 8.68 9.34
C ILE A 106 10.05 7.55 10.35
N SER A 107 8.91 7.01 10.81
CA SER A 107 8.83 6.09 11.94
C SER A 107 8.58 4.65 11.51
N PHE A 108 7.61 4.44 10.63
CA PHE A 108 7.20 3.10 10.18
C PHE A 108 8.31 2.28 9.51
N PRO A 109 9.20 2.84 8.66
CA PRO A 109 10.28 2.07 8.04
C PRO A 109 11.48 1.85 8.97
N GLN A 110 11.45 2.33 10.23
CA GLN A 110 12.58 2.20 11.15
C GLN A 110 12.70 0.77 11.69
N PRO A 111 13.91 0.19 11.74
CA PRO A 111 14.16 -1.10 12.37
C PRO A 111 13.65 -1.13 13.83
N PRO A 112 13.08 -2.25 14.32
CA PRO A 112 13.09 -3.58 13.71
C PRO A 112 12.02 -3.82 12.64
N ASN A 113 11.17 -2.85 12.31
CA ASN A 113 10.24 -2.98 11.19
C ASN A 113 11.01 -3.26 9.89
N ARG A 114 10.40 -4.05 9.01
CA ARG A 114 11.02 -4.43 7.75
C ARG A 114 10.47 -3.57 6.62
N THR A 115 11.29 -3.44 5.59
CA THR A 115 11.00 -2.78 4.33
C THR A 115 11.51 -3.65 3.17
N ASN A 116 11.13 -3.28 1.94
CA ASN A 116 11.66 -3.93 0.75
C ASN A 116 13.19 -3.83 0.59
N HIS A 117 13.84 -2.90 1.30
CA HIS A 117 15.29 -2.73 1.26
C HIS A 117 16.04 -3.75 2.12
N ASN A 118 15.39 -4.31 3.15
CA ASN A 118 16.06 -5.18 4.13
C ASN A 118 16.72 -6.41 3.50
N ALA A 119 16.14 -6.97 2.43
CA ALA A 119 16.68 -8.16 1.77
C ALA A 119 18.07 -7.94 1.14
N PHE A 120 18.38 -6.70 0.75
CA PHE A 120 19.63 -6.36 0.06
C PHE A 120 20.61 -5.57 0.94
N TYR A 121 20.11 -4.63 1.72
CA TYR A 121 20.93 -3.68 2.47
C TYR A 121 20.92 -3.93 3.98
N GLY A 122 20.09 -4.88 4.45
CA GLY A 122 19.79 -5.02 5.87
C GLY A 122 18.94 -3.84 6.41
N PRO A 123 18.85 -3.70 7.74
CA PRO A 123 18.08 -2.62 8.36
C PRO A 123 18.69 -1.25 8.05
N ILE A 124 17.87 -0.32 7.54
CA ILE A 124 18.26 1.07 7.26
C ILE A 124 17.58 1.99 8.26
N ARG A 125 18.37 2.78 9.00
CA ARG A 125 17.86 3.79 9.93
C ARG A 125 17.78 5.15 9.25
N ASP A 126 16.77 5.94 9.63
CA ASP A 126 16.65 7.37 9.30
C ASP A 126 16.76 7.69 7.81
N LEU A 127 16.24 6.79 6.96
CA LEU A 127 16.30 6.91 5.50
C LEU A 127 15.74 8.25 4.98
N PHE A 128 14.64 8.72 5.58
CA PHE A 128 14.06 10.00 5.20
C PHE A 128 14.98 11.18 5.52
N ALA A 129 15.54 11.23 6.73
CA ALA A 129 16.49 12.28 7.13
C ALA A 129 17.75 12.24 6.28
N ALA A 130 18.32 11.05 6.07
CA ALA A 130 19.47 10.85 5.20
C ALA A 130 19.22 11.32 3.76
N ALA A 131 18.00 11.13 3.24
CA ALA A 131 17.61 11.63 1.92
C ALA A 131 17.52 13.16 1.87
N GLN A 132 17.03 13.81 2.93
CA GLN A 132 16.99 15.27 3.03
C GLN A 132 18.40 15.88 3.14
N GLU A 133 19.30 15.20 3.85
CA GLU A 133 20.69 15.61 4.06
C GLU A 133 21.59 15.27 2.86
N GLY A 134 21.08 14.59 1.83
CA GLY A 134 21.84 14.23 0.63
C GLY A 134 22.86 13.11 0.84
N LYS A 135 22.72 12.32 1.91
CA LYS A 135 23.65 11.23 2.27
C LYS A 135 23.66 10.10 1.25
N VAL A 136 24.77 9.36 1.24
CA VAL A 136 24.99 8.18 0.38
C VAL A 136 25.15 6.95 1.26
N LEU A 137 24.40 5.88 0.96
CA LEU A 137 24.61 4.57 1.58
C LEU A 137 25.77 3.88 0.87
N VAL A 138 26.81 3.51 1.62
CA VAL A 138 28.03 2.89 1.10
C VAL A 138 28.23 1.53 1.76
N GLU A 139 28.68 0.56 0.99
CA GLU A 139 29.14 -0.74 1.48
C GLU A 139 30.42 -0.53 2.30
N ALA A 140 30.39 -0.91 3.58
CA ALA A 140 31.58 -0.87 4.43
C ALA A 140 32.55 -1.97 3.98
N GLU A 141 33.83 -1.61 3.86
CA GLU A 141 34.89 -2.61 3.71
C GLU A 141 35.14 -3.26 5.06
N ASP A 142 35.17 -4.60 5.09
CA ASP A 142 35.52 -5.36 6.28
C ASP A 142 36.92 -4.91 6.76
N SER A 143 36.98 -4.16 7.85
CA SER A 143 38.26 -3.94 8.53
C SER A 143 38.63 -5.25 9.26
N TYR A 144 39.85 -5.72 9.02
CA TYR A 144 40.38 -6.99 9.56
C TYR A 144 40.45 -7.05 11.10
N GLU A 145 40.08 -6.01 11.83
CA GLU A 145 40.22 -5.93 13.30
C GLU A 145 38.97 -6.39 14.09
N GLU A 146 37.80 -6.58 13.46
CA GLU A 146 36.58 -7.05 14.16
C GLU A 146 36.24 -8.53 13.91
N LEU A 147 37.18 -9.31 13.35
CA LEU A 147 36.93 -10.69 12.90
C LEU A 147 36.90 -11.77 13.99
N GLU A 148 37.12 -11.45 15.28
CA GLU A 148 37.22 -12.48 16.33
C GLU A 148 35.95 -12.71 17.17
N CYS A 149 34.87 -11.95 17.01
CA CYS A 149 33.74 -12.05 17.95
C CYS A 149 32.38 -12.50 17.38
N LEU A 150 32.20 -12.70 16.06
CA LEU A 150 30.89 -13.06 15.50
C LEU A 150 30.96 -14.27 14.57
N GLY A 151 30.34 -15.36 15.00
CA GLY A 151 30.23 -16.60 14.22
C GLY A 151 29.53 -16.40 12.86
N ARG A 152 30.10 -17.05 11.84
CA ARG A 152 29.59 -17.30 10.48
C ARG A 152 28.30 -16.58 10.06
N GLY A 153 28.52 -15.47 9.36
CA GLY A 153 27.63 -14.90 8.36
C GLY A 153 28.22 -13.58 7.91
N HIS A 154 28.78 -13.49 6.70
CA HIS A 154 29.23 -12.22 6.12
C HIS A 154 27.99 -11.33 5.87
N ALA A 155 27.54 -10.62 6.90
CA ALA A 155 26.50 -9.62 6.76
C ALA A 155 27.19 -8.36 6.21
N GLN A 156 27.09 -8.18 4.89
CA GLN A 156 27.54 -6.98 4.19
C GLN A 156 26.99 -5.74 4.92
N GLN A 157 27.88 -4.98 5.58
CA GLN A 157 27.48 -3.86 6.42
C GLN A 157 27.36 -2.61 5.56
N TRP A 158 26.23 -1.90 5.69
CA TRP A 158 25.97 -0.66 4.94
C TRP A 158 25.85 0.52 5.91
N LYS A 159 26.46 1.66 5.56
CA LYS A 159 26.43 2.87 6.40
C LYS A 159 26.19 4.11 5.55
N PHE A 160 25.47 5.09 6.10
CA PHE A 160 25.34 6.40 5.46
C PHE A 160 26.58 7.25 5.70
N CYS A 161 27.05 7.94 4.66
CA CYS A 161 28.16 8.89 4.71
C CYS A 161 27.73 10.22 4.08
N ASP A 162 28.34 11.32 4.56
CA ASP A 162 28.08 12.68 4.06
C ASP A 162 28.77 12.95 2.71
N ASP A 163 29.89 12.29 2.46
CA ASP A 163 30.67 12.48 1.23
C ASP A 163 30.28 11.50 0.13
N ASN A 164 30.24 12.01 -1.11
CA ASN A 164 30.16 11.19 -2.29
C ASN A 164 31.55 10.52 -2.48
N PRO A 165 31.70 9.19 -2.32
CA PRO A 165 33.01 8.53 -2.31
C PRO A 165 33.78 8.61 -3.65
N ILE A 166 33.21 9.27 -4.66
CA ILE A 166 33.80 9.50 -5.97
C ILE A 166 35.04 10.44 -5.89
N SER A 167 35.21 11.20 -4.80
CA SER A 167 36.33 12.15 -4.66
C SER A 167 37.63 11.54 -4.10
N SER A 168 37.57 10.42 -3.37
CA SER A 168 38.74 9.75 -2.82
C SER A 168 39.19 8.63 -3.77
N LYS A 169 40.29 8.90 -4.50
CA LYS A 169 40.97 7.91 -5.33
C LYS A 169 41.23 6.62 -4.55
N GLY A 170 40.51 5.56 -4.88
CA GLY A 170 40.93 4.17 -4.60
C GLY A 170 40.06 3.36 -3.66
N ASN A 171 38.74 3.23 -3.90
CA ASN A 171 38.07 1.92 -3.91
C ASN A 171 36.63 2.05 -4.41
N SER A 172 36.25 1.27 -5.43
CA SER A 172 34.92 1.32 -6.05
C SER A 172 33.91 0.46 -5.29
N GLY A 173 33.65 0.78 -4.02
CA GLY A 173 32.57 0.16 -3.26
C GLY A 173 31.20 0.48 -3.86
N LYS A 174 30.23 -0.44 -3.73
CA LYS A 174 28.84 -0.15 -4.16
C LYS A 174 28.27 0.98 -3.31
N SER A 175 27.63 1.95 -3.96
CA SER A 175 27.01 3.08 -3.28
C SER A 175 25.65 3.45 -3.90
N ILE A 176 24.76 4.02 -3.08
CA ILE A 176 23.44 4.46 -3.51
C ILE A 176 22.98 5.69 -2.72
N LEU A 177 22.45 6.70 -3.42
CA LEU A 177 21.90 7.90 -2.75
C LEU A 177 20.69 7.55 -1.89
N ALA A 178 20.62 8.11 -0.69
CA ALA A 178 19.48 7.94 0.22
C ALA A 178 18.16 8.36 -0.43
N SER A 179 18.16 9.44 -1.22
CA SER A 179 16.99 9.90 -1.99
C SER A 179 16.50 8.89 -3.03
N VAL A 180 17.42 8.11 -3.61
CA VAL A 180 17.06 7.02 -4.54
C VAL A 180 16.45 5.85 -3.79
N LEU A 181 17.00 5.48 -2.63
CA LEU A 181 16.43 4.45 -1.75
C LEU A 181 15.03 4.84 -1.26
N LEU A 182 14.84 6.08 -0.80
CA LEU A 182 13.55 6.59 -0.35
C LEU A 182 12.49 6.50 -1.48
N ARG A 183 12.85 6.91 -2.70
CA ARG A 183 11.96 6.79 -3.88
C ARG A 183 11.68 5.32 -4.28
N LYS A 184 12.57 4.40 -3.90
CA LYS A 184 12.43 2.96 -4.12
C LYS A 184 11.83 2.22 -2.92
N LEU A 185 11.40 2.93 -1.87
CA LEU A 185 10.59 2.33 -0.81
C LEU A 185 9.26 1.89 -1.41
N ARG A 186 8.82 0.67 -1.11
CA ARG A 186 7.62 0.03 -1.67
C ARG A 186 6.70 -0.52 -0.61
N TRP A 187 7.27 -1.04 0.48
CA TRP A 187 6.48 -1.42 1.64
C TRP A 187 7.27 -1.26 2.93
N SER A 188 6.55 -1.09 4.03
CA SER A 188 7.03 -1.29 5.40
C SER A 188 6.00 -2.08 6.22
N THR A 189 6.45 -2.83 7.22
CA THR A 189 5.61 -3.70 8.06
C THR A 189 5.61 -3.25 9.51
N LEU A 190 4.44 -3.17 10.15
CA LEU A 190 4.26 -2.86 11.57
C LEU A 190 3.63 -4.04 12.29
N GLY A 191 3.95 -4.24 13.58
CA GLY A 191 3.44 -5.39 14.31
C GLY A 191 4.01 -6.70 13.78
N LEU A 192 3.19 -7.75 13.71
CA LEU A 192 3.62 -9.06 13.20
C LEU A 192 4.17 -8.93 11.77
N GLN A 193 5.34 -9.53 11.54
CA GLN A 193 6.09 -9.36 10.29
C GLN A 193 5.63 -10.39 9.26
N PHE A 194 5.23 -9.90 8.09
CA PHE A 194 4.87 -10.77 6.96
C PHE A 194 6.13 -11.17 6.17
N ASP A 195 6.34 -12.47 5.99
CA ASP A 195 7.38 -13.03 5.11
C ASP A 195 6.78 -13.36 3.75
N TRP A 196 7.04 -12.48 2.77
CA TRP A 196 6.59 -12.65 1.38
C TRP A 196 7.09 -13.92 0.71
N SER A 197 8.26 -14.44 1.10
CA SER A 197 8.85 -15.64 0.48
C SER A 197 8.14 -16.90 0.96
N LYS A 198 7.75 -16.93 2.24
CA LYS A 198 7.03 -18.05 2.86
C LYS A 198 5.51 -17.90 2.79
N ARG A 199 5.02 -16.70 2.43
CA ARG A 199 3.61 -16.28 2.53
C ARG A 199 3.05 -16.62 3.92
N ASN A 200 3.64 -16.07 4.98
CA ASN A 200 3.12 -16.24 6.33
C ASN A 200 3.54 -15.09 7.25
N TYR A 201 2.90 -14.99 8.41
CA TYR A 201 3.37 -14.15 9.51
C TYR A 201 4.40 -14.92 10.34
N ASP A 202 5.61 -14.37 10.44
CA ASP A 202 6.69 -14.95 11.24
C ASP A 202 6.74 -14.25 12.60
N VAL A 203 6.08 -14.85 13.59
CA VAL A 203 6.02 -14.36 14.97
C VAL A 203 7.38 -14.35 15.67
N SER A 204 8.39 -15.06 15.13
CA SER A 204 9.74 -15.09 15.70
C SER A 204 10.57 -13.87 15.29
N LEU A 205 10.17 -13.16 14.23
CA LEU A 205 10.89 -11.97 13.79
C LEU A 205 10.70 -10.81 14.77
N PRO A 206 11.76 -10.05 15.07
CA PRO A 206 11.66 -8.90 15.95
C PRO A 206 10.73 -7.86 15.32
N HIS A 207 9.84 -7.30 16.13
CA HIS A 207 8.91 -6.27 15.71
C HIS A 207 8.52 -5.36 16.86
N ASN A 208 8.18 -4.13 16.51
CA ASN A 208 7.53 -3.20 17.42
C ASN A 208 6.02 -3.41 17.39
N LYS A 209 5.35 -3.05 18.49
CA LYS A 209 3.90 -2.90 18.48
C LYS A 209 3.50 -1.80 17.48
N ILE A 210 2.33 -1.97 16.87
CA ILE A 210 1.69 -0.92 16.09
C ILE A 210 1.45 0.28 17.04
N PRO A 211 1.72 1.53 16.62
CA PRO A 211 1.48 2.71 17.44
C PRO A 211 0.05 2.75 17.98
N GLU A 212 -0.12 3.06 19.27
CA GLU A 212 -1.44 2.97 19.92
C GLU A 212 -2.48 3.87 19.25
N GLU A 213 -2.09 5.07 18.83
CA GLU A 213 -2.98 5.98 18.11
C GLU A 213 -3.47 5.39 16.77
N LEU A 214 -2.60 4.67 16.05
CA LEU A 214 -2.97 3.98 14.82
C LEU A 214 -3.89 2.78 15.13
N CYS A 215 -3.64 2.06 16.22
CA CYS A 215 -4.53 1.00 16.70
C CYS A 215 -5.92 1.53 17.05
N LEU A 216 -6.01 2.67 17.73
CA LEU A 216 -7.29 3.31 18.08
C LEU A 216 -8.04 3.78 16.84
N LEU A 217 -7.34 4.40 15.89
CA LEU A 217 -7.93 4.78 14.60
C LEU A 217 -8.45 3.55 13.85
N ALA A 218 -7.65 2.50 13.71
CA ALA A 218 -8.07 1.27 13.02
C ALA A 218 -9.25 0.59 13.72
N LYS A 219 -9.28 0.58 15.07
CA LYS A 219 -10.41 0.09 15.87
C LYS A 219 -11.68 0.86 15.58
N LYS A 220 -11.61 2.20 15.58
CA LYS A 220 -12.73 3.07 15.20
C LYS A 220 -13.21 2.72 13.80
N LEU A 221 -12.32 2.76 12.80
CA LEU A 221 -12.63 2.45 11.40
C LEU A 221 -13.26 1.08 11.20
N ALA A 222 -12.84 0.06 11.95
CA ALA A 222 -13.35 -1.30 11.83
C ALA A 222 -14.78 -1.49 12.37
N GLU A 223 -15.28 -0.62 13.24
CA GLU A 223 -16.56 -0.79 13.96
C GLU A 223 -17.75 -1.18 13.06
N PRO A 224 -17.98 -0.55 11.89
CA PRO A 224 -19.10 -0.91 11.02
C PRO A 224 -18.99 -2.34 10.45
N ALA A 225 -17.79 -2.92 10.44
CA ALA A 225 -17.50 -4.23 9.88
C ALA A 225 -17.30 -5.31 10.95
N MET A 226 -17.38 -4.97 12.24
CA MET A 226 -17.21 -5.89 13.35
C MET A 226 -18.54 -6.52 13.81
N PRO A 227 -18.53 -7.79 14.27
CA PRO A 227 -19.66 -8.36 15.00
C PRO A 227 -19.96 -7.59 16.29
N ALA A 228 -21.24 -7.56 16.67
CA ALA A 228 -21.67 -6.88 17.90
C ALA A 228 -21.01 -7.51 19.15
N GLY A 229 -20.47 -6.67 20.03
CA GLY A 229 -19.80 -7.09 21.25
C GLY A 229 -18.32 -7.49 21.07
N GLU A 230 -17.80 -7.47 19.84
CA GLU A 230 -16.39 -7.73 19.57
C GLU A 230 -15.60 -6.44 19.33
N VAL A 231 -14.31 -6.48 19.66
CA VAL A 231 -13.39 -5.35 19.49
C VAL A 231 -12.30 -5.74 18.51
N PHE A 232 -12.10 -4.92 17.47
CA PHE A 232 -11.02 -5.12 16.53
C PHE A 232 -9.65 -4.98 17.22
N ARG A 233 -8.70 -5.85 16.90
CA ARG A 233 -7.34 -5.81 17.45
C ARG A 233 -6.36 -5.93 16.30
N PRO A 234 -5.82 -4.81 15.79
CA PRO A 234 -4.80 -4.87 14.76
C PRO A 234 -3.51 -5.43 15.35
N GLU A 235 -3.02 -6.53 14.78
CA GLU A 235 -1.78 -7.19 15.19
C GLU A 235 -0.66 -7.03 14.15
N ALA A 236 -1.04 -6.80 12.89
CA ALA A 236 -0.15 -6.54 11.78
C ALA A 236 -0.67 -5.36 10.95
N ALA A 237 0.24 -4.59 10.35
CA ALA A 237 -0.10 -3.63 9.31
C ALA A 237 0.98 -3.59 8.24
N ILE A 238 0.57 -3.37 6.99
CA ILE A 238 1.46 -3.18 5.84
C ILE A 238 1.20 -1.78 5.29
N VAL A 239 2.27 -1.01 5.14
CA VAL A 239 2.24 0.32 4.54
C VAL A 239 2.79 0.19 3.14
N ASN A 240 1.96 0.42 2.12
CA ASN A 240 2.38 0.36 0.72
C ASN A 240 2.68 1.76 0.17
N TYR A 241 3.82 1.92 -0.50
CA TYR A 241 4.25 3.18 -1.10
C TYR A 241 4.20 3.07 -2.62
N PHE A 242 3.36 3.88 -3.24
CA PHE A 242 3.16 3.90 -4.69
C PHE A 242 3.74 5.18 -5.29
N ALA A 243 4.69 5.03 -6.21
CA ALA A 243 5.07 6.09 -7.13
C ALA A 243 4.12 6.11 -8.35
N LEU A 244 4.19 7.17 -9.14
CA LEU A 244 3.40 7.27 -10.38
C LEU A 244 3.72 6.09 -11.31
N GLY A 245 2.69 5.30 -11.62
CA GLY A 245 2.78 4.12 -12.50
C GLY A 245 3.16 2.82 -11.78
N ASP A 246 3.37 2.84 -10.47
CA ASP A 246 3.38 1.62 -9.66
C ASP A 246 1.95 1.05 -9.60
N THR A 247 1.85 -0.27 -9.55
CA THR A 247 0.57 -1.01 -9.61
C THR A 247 0.61 -2.16 -8.61
N LEU A 248 -0.52 -2.49 -8.01
CA LEU A 248 -0.73 -3.70 -7.22
C LEU A 248 -1.72 -4.60 -7.96
N GLY A 249 -1.24 -5.74 -8.47
CA GLY A 249 -2.07 -6.64 -9.26
C GLY A 249 -3.15 -7.36 -8.43
N GLY A 250 -4.11 -7.97 -9.12
CA GLY A 250 -5.22 -8.73 -8.52
C GLY A 250 -4.76 -9.86 -7.60
N HIS A 251 -4.97 -9.69 -6.31
CA HIS A 251 -4.56 -10.61 -5.25
C HIS A 251 -5.66 -10.79 -4.20
N LEU A 252 -5.43 -11.76 -3.31
CA LEU A 252 -6.19 -12.01 -2.10
C LEU A 252 -5.27 -11.83 -0.90
N ASP A 253 -5.84 -11.32 0.18
CA ASP A 253 -5.21 -11.28 1.50
C ASP A 253 -5.75 -12.45 2.32
N ASP A 254 -5.04 -13.58 2.21
CA ASP A 254 -5.52 -14.91 2.63
C ASP A 254 -4.67 -15.57 3.72
N MET A 255 -3.81 -14.78 4.37
CA MET A 255 -2.73 -15.31 5.22
C MET A 255 -2.96 -15.13 6.72
N GLU A 256 -3.95 -14.33 7.11
CA GLU A 256 -4.40 -14.23 8.49
C GLU A 256 -5.13 -15.50 8.93
N VAL A 257 -4.95 -15.88 10.20
CA VAL A 257 -5.59 -17.08 10.76
C VAL A 257 -7.10 -16.88 10.96
N ASP A 258 -7.50 -15.69 11.39
CA ASP A 258 -8.89 -15.36 11.70
C ASP A 258 -9.51 -14.46 10.63
N TRP A 259 -10.30 -15.07 9.75
CA TRP A 259 -10.99 -14.38 8.65
C TRP A 259 -12.28 -13.68 9.08
N SER A 260 -12.71 -13.85 10.34
CA SER A 260 -13.87 -13.13 10.86
C SER A 260 -13.60 -11.64 11.06
N LYS A 261 -12.32 -11.23 11.10
CA LYS A 261 -11.90 -9.85 11.32
C LYS A 261 -11.75 -9.09 10.00
N PRO A 262 -12.13 -7.80 9.97
CA PRO A 262 -11.99 -6.97 8.77
C PRO A 262 -10.53 -6.66 8.46
N ILE A 263 -10.25 -6.37 7.18
CA ILE A 263 -9.11 -5.53 6.78
C ILE A 263 -9.57 -4.08 6.84
N VAL A 264 -8.74 -3.22 7.45
CA VAL A 264 -8.90 -1.77 7.41
C VAL A 264 -7.81 -1.19 6.52
N SER A 265 -8.19 -0.63 5.38
CA SER A 265 -7.29 0.02 4.45
C SER A 265 -7.51 1.53 4.46
N MET A 266 -6.43 2.31 4.56
CA MET A 266 -6.45 3.77 4.58
C MET A 266 -5.61 4.31 3.42
N SER A 267 -6.18 5.23 2.65
CA SER A 267 -5.51 5.83 1.49
C SER A 267 -5.03 7.24 1.80
N LEU A 268 -3.77 7.55 1.48
CA LEU A 268 -3.12 8.84 1.75
C LEU A 268 -2.39 9.35 0.50
N GLY A 269 -2.54 10.65 0.21
CA GLY A 269 -1.84 11.31 -0.89
C GLY A 269 -2.59 11.28 -2.22
N CYS A 270 -1.93 10.79 -3.28
CA CYS A 270 -2.48 10.88 -4.63
C CYS A 270 -3.74 10.01 -4.81
N LYS A 271 -4.66 10.48 -5.64
CA LYS A 271 -5.85 9.71 -6.03
C LYS A 271 -5.45 8.47 -6.83
N ALA A 272 -6.03 7.33 -6.48
CA ALA A 272 -5.84 6.04 -7.16
C ALA A 272 -7.18 5.45 -7.63
N ILE A 273 -7.10 4.39 -8.45
CA ILE A 273 -8.24 3.53 -8.78
C ILE A 273 -8.06 2.26 -7.97
N PHE A 274 -9.14 1.80 -7.33
CA PHE A 274 -9.20 0.51 -6.66
C PHE A 274 -10.17 -0.39 -7.42
N LEU A 275 -9.74 -1.63 -7.67
CA LEU A 275 -10.56 -2.66 -8.29
C LEU A 275 -10.98 -3.65 -7.21
N LEU A 276 -12.29 -3.83 -7.05
CA LEU A 276 -12.90 -4.86 -6.21
C LEU A 276 -13.57 -5.89 -7.12
N GLY A 277 -12.98 -7.07 -7.24
CA GLY A 277 -13.52 -8.23 -7.95
C GLY A 277 -14.39 -9.11 -7.07
N GLY A 278 -14.75 -10.28 -7.62
CA GLY A 278 -15.40 -11.36 -6.88
C GLY A 278 -14.41 -12.39 -6.35
N LYS A 279 -14.92 -13.60 -6.06
CA LYS A 279 -14.14 -14.73 -5.54
C LYS A 279 -13.29 -15.41 -6.62
N SER A 280 -13.51 -15.06 -7.89
CA SER A 280 -12.70 -15.47 -9.03
C SER A 280 -12.11 -14.25 -9.74
N ARG A 281 -10.96 -14.43 -10.40
CA ARG A 281 -10.39 -13.41 -11.30
C ARG A 281 -11.21 -13.20 -12.58
N ASP A 282 -12.14 -14.10 -12.86
CA ASP A 282 -13.07 -14.02 -13.98
C ASP A 282 -14.33 -13.20 -13.66
N ASP A 283 -14.55 -12.86 -12.39
CA ASP A 283 -15.63 -11.96 -12.00
C ASP A 283 -15.26 -10.52 -12.37
N ASP A 284 -16.20 -9.78 -12.96
CA ASP A 284 -16.00 -8.39 -13.37
C ASP A 284 -15.77 -7.49 -12.14
N PRO A 285 -14.62 -6.80 -12.04
CA PRO A 285 -14.37 -5.95 -10.89
C PRO A 285 -15.06 -4.60 -11.01
N LEU A 286 -15.54 -4.12 -9.87
CA LEU A 286 -15.99 -2.74 -9.69
C LEU A 286 -14.78 -1.82 -9.50
N ALA A 287 -14.68 -0.79 -10.33
CA ALA A 287 -13.67 0.24 -10.21
C ALA A 287 -14.19 1.42 -9.38
N MET A 288 -13.39 1.91 -8.43
CA MET A 288 -13.73 3.06 -7.60
C MET A 288 -12.53 3.97 -7.37
N PHE A 289 -12.78 5.26 -7.12
CA PHE A 289 -11.71 6.19 -6.73
C PHE A 289 -11.35 6.03 -5.26
N LEU A 290 -10.05 5.96 -4.97
CA LEU A 290 -9.49 6.18 -3.64
C LEU A 290 -8.81 7.54 -3.60
N ARG A 291 -9.21 8.41 -2.67
CA ARG A 291 -8.59 9.71 -2.42
C ARG A 291 -7.83 9.70 -1.10
N SER A 292 -7.09 10.78 -0.85
CA SER A 292 -6.46 10.99 0.45
C SER A 292 -7.53 11.11 1.54
N GLY A 293 -7.37 10.32 2.60
CA GLY A 293 -8.26 10.25 3.73
C GLY A 293 -9.42 9.27 3.56
N ASP A 294 -9.60 8.61 2.42
CA ASP A 294 -10.60 7.56 2.26
C ASP A 294 -10.17 6.29 2.99
N ALA A 295 -11.15 5.55 3.53
CA ALA A 295 -10.92 4.22 4.10
C ALA A 295 -11.83 3.17 3.45
N VAL A 296 -11.30 1.95 3.32
CA VAL A 296 -12.00 0.77 2.82
C VAL A 296 -11.95 -0.32 3.88
N LEU A 297 -13.07 -0.99 4.10
CA LEU A 297 -13.18 -2.16 4.96
C LEU A 297 -13.55 -3.37 4.12
N MET A 298 -12.88 -4.49 4.36
CA MET A 298 -13.21 -5.78 3.76
C MET A 298 -13.42 -6.80 4.88
N SER A 299 -14.67 -7.19 5.12
CA SER A 299 -15.06 -8.23 6.08
C SER A 299 -15.97 -9.26 5.45
N GLY A 300 -16.17 -10.39 6.12
CA GLY A 300 -17.06 -11.45 5.64
C GLY A 300 -16.71 -11.87 4.22
N GLU A 301 -17.70 -11.91 3.33
CA GLU A 301 -17.49 -12.34 1.94
C GLU A 301 -16.53 -11.45 1.17
N ALA A 302 -16.44 -10.15 1.48
CA ALA A 302 -15.51 -9.25 0.82
C ALA A 302 -14.04 -9.59 1.11
N ARG A 303 -13.71 -10.32 2.19
CA ARG A 303 -12.34 -10.82 2.43
C ARG A 303 -11.90 -11.83 1.37
N GLU A 304 -12.85 -12.49 0.71
CA GLU A 304 -12.60 -13.50 -0.33
C GLU A 304 -12.52 -12.88 -1.74
N CYS A 305 -12.68 -11.57 -1.85
CA CYS A 305 -12.70 -10.86 -3.12
C CYS A 305 -11.30 -10.48 -3.62
N PHE A 306 -11.01 -10.81 -4.87
CA PHE A 306 -9.82 -10.32 -5.55
C PHE A 306 -9.84 -8.81 -5.61
N HIS A 307 -8.71 -8.17 -5.34
CA HIS A 307 -8.61 -6.72 -5.40
C HIS A 307 -7.21 -6.23 -5.81
N GLY A 308 -7.13 -4.96 -6.21
CA GLY A 308 -5.89 -4.40 -6.75
C GLY A 308 -5.98 -2.90 -7.07
N VAL A 309 -4.82 -2.34 -7.43
CA VAL A 309 -4.61 -0.94 -7.80
C VAL A 309 -3.87 -0.91 -9.15
N PRO A 310 -4.57 -0.64 -10.27
CA PRO A 310 -4.06 -0.86 -11.61
C PRO A 310 -3.14 0.25 -12.17
#